data_AF-A0A7Y5DX43-F1
#
_entry.id   AF-A0A7Y5DX43-F1
#
_cell.length_a   1.000
_cell.length_b   1.000
_cell.length_c   1.000
_cell.angle_alpha   90.00
_cell.angle_beta   90.00
_cell.angle_gamma   90.00
#
_symmetry.space_group_name_H-M   'P 1'
#
loop_
_entity.id
_entity.type
_entity.pdbx_description
1 polymer ?
#
loop_
_entity_poly.entity_id
_entity_poly.type
_entity_poly.pdbx_seq_one_letter_code
_entity_poly.pdbx_strand_id
1 'polypeptide(L)'
;ELSDDAALANIHRLAAYSLGCAVARFGIVAIPRLAALMTAKPLKPHTELLAQLRTPRLARVAWSFHEDEAWILDDPEASALGLVPDLLAVQLHHRFAAEMALLRLCVAGHRAAVERAAARYGSDVANDVQRILDRDPAQRLPDPLPAIHAKFEDGSLPVLVTEHGPLPPSANATIGKLLAVSPGWLPHPGIEELRVRCTEASRDAFAWEAIARPSA
;
A
#
# COMPACT_ATOMS: atom_id res chain seq x y z
N GLU A 1 -34.14 -14.01 12.51
CA GLU A 1 -32.70 -13.66 12.50
C GLU A 1 -31.91 -14.91 12.18
N LEU A 2 -31.05 -14.88 11.15
CA LEU A 2 -30.15 -15.99 10.85
C LEU A 2 -28.94 -15.86 11.77
N SER A 3 -28.62 -16.94 12.49
CA SER A 3 -27.41 -17.04 13.32
C SER A 3 -26.17 -16.67 12.50
N ASP A 4 -25.21 -15.99 13.14
CA ASP A 4 -23.96 -15.53 12.54
C ASP A 4 -23.19 -16.67 11.83
N ASP A 5 -23.31 -17.90 12.32
CA ASP A 5 -22.70 -19.09 11.71
C ASP A 5 -23.39 -19.53 10.41
N ALA A 6 -24.70 -19.32 10.30
CA ALA A 6 -25.47 -19.63 9.09
C ALA A 6 -25.21 -18.60 7.97
N ALA A 7 -24.96 -17.34 8.34
CA ALA A 7 -24.53 -16.31 7.40
C ALA A 7 -23.13 -16.62 6.84
N LEU A 8 -22.20 -17.03 7.71
CA LEU A 8 -20.84 -17.42 7.30
C LEU A 8 -20.83 -18.68 6.43
N ALA A 9 -21.65 -19.69 6.77
CA ALA A 9 -21.76 -20.94 6.01
C ALA A 9 -22.36 -20.73 4.61
N ASN A 10 -23.23 -19.73 4.42
CA ASN A 10 -23.77 -19.39 3.10
C ASN A 10 -22.78 -18.59 2.23
N ILE A 11 -21.90 -17.79 2.84
CA ILE A 11 -20.86 -17.05 2.11
C ILE A 11 -19.87 -18.00 1.44
N HIS A 12 -19.53 -19.13 2.09
CA HIS A 12 -18.67 -20.15 1.48
C HIS A 12 -19.32 -20.93 0.32
N ARG A 13 -20.66 -20.99 0.27
CA ARG A 13 -21.41 -21.62 -0.83
C ARG A 13 -21.56 -20.70 -2.05
N LEU A 14 -21.24 -19.42 -1.92
CA LEU A 14 -21.23 -18.42 -2.99
C LEU A 14 -19.86 -18.32 -3.70
N ALA A 15 -19.08 -19.42 -3.73
CA ALA A 15 -17.79 -19.47 -4.44
C ALA A 15 -17.87 -19.14 -5.94
N ALA A 16 -19.08 -18.98 -6.50
CA ALA A 16 -19.33 -18.51 -7.87
C ALA A 16 -20.23 -17.26 -7.96
N TYR A 17 -20.70 -16.70 -6.83
CA TYR A 17 -21.64 -15.57 -6.83
C TYR A 17 -21.11 -14.42 -5.99
N SER A 18 -20.75 -13.36 -6.71
CA SER A 18 -20.14 -12.13 -6.22
C SER A 18 -20.75 -11.64 -4.90
N LEU A 19 -19.87 -11.13 -4.05
CA LEU A 19 -20.18 -10.40 -2.82
C LEU A 19 -21.08 -9.15 -3.10
N GLY A 20 -21.32 -8.83 -4.39
CA GLY A 20 -22.32 -7.88 -4.91
C GLY A 20 -23.75 -8.35 -4.85
N CYS A 21 -24.01 -9.65 -4.89
CA CYS A 21 -25.33 -10.19 -4.62
C CYS A 21 -25.76 -9.91 -3.17
N ALA A 22 -24.81 -9.87 -2.22
CA ALA A 22 -25.12 -9.51 -0.84
C ALA A 22 -25.54 -8.04 -0.71
N VAL A 23 -24.83 -7.11 -1.37
CA VAL A 23 -25.26 -5.70 -1.43
C VAL A 23 -26.57 -5.53 -2.19
N ALA A 24 -26.73 -6.19 -3.34
CA ALA A 24 -27.95 -6.11 -4.13
C ALA A 24 -29.19 -6.63 -3.36
N ARG A 25 -29.00 -7.64 -2.48
CA ARG A 25 -30.10 -8.27 -1.73
C ARG A 25 -30.37 -7.65 -0.37
N PHE A 26 -29.33 -7.19 0.32
CA PHE A 26 -29.43 -6.66 1.69
C PHE A 26 -29.19 -5.15 1.78
N GLY A 27 -28.92 -4.49 0.64
CA GLY A 27 -28.70 -3.07 0.55
C GLY A 27 -27.46 -2.58 1.30
N ILE A 28 -27.44 -1.29 1.62
CA ILE A 28 -26.33 -0.61 2.29
C ILE A 28 -26.02 -1.15 3.69
N VAL A 29 -26.97 -1.88 4.30
CA VAL A 29 -26.82 -2.48 5.65
C VAL A 29 -25.76 -3.58 5.66
N ALA A 30 -25.49 -4.21 4.51
CA ALA A 30 -24.44 -5.23 4.40
C ALA A 30 -23.01 -4.65 4.36
N ILE A 31 -22.85 -3.39 3.94
CA ILE A 31 -21.53 -2.77 3.70
C ILE A 31 -20.58 -2.84 4.91
N PRO A 32 -21.00 -2.53 6.16
CA PRO A 32 -20.09 -2.56 7.30
C PRO A 32 -19.55 -3.98 7.57
N ARG A 33 -20.41 -4.99 7.41
CA ARG A 33 -20.06 -6.40 7.65
C ARG A 33 -19.19 -6.95 6.54
N LEU A 34 -19.43 -6.54 5.29
CA LEU A 34 -18.58 -6.85 4.15
C LEU A 34 -17.18 -6.21 4.30
N ALA A 35 -17.11 -4.94 4.71
CA ALA A 35 -15.84 -4.27 5.00
C ALA A 35 -15.04 -5.00 6.09
N ALA A 36 -15.70 -5.42 7.17
CA ALA A 36 -15.08 -6.21 8.23
C ALA A 36 -14.59 -7.57 7.72
N LEU A 37 -15.38 -8.26 6.90
CA LEU A 37 -15.01 -9.55 6.30
C LEU A 37 -13.80 -9.42 5.38
N MET A 38 -13.80 -8.44 4.47
CA MET A 38 -12.69 -8.21 3.54
C MET A 38 -11.41 -7.78 4.27
N THR A 39 -11.54 -7.12 5.42
CA THR A 39 -10.40 -6.81 6.28
C THR A 39 -9.85 -8.08 6.95
N ALA A 40 -10.73 -8.92 7.50
CA ALA A 40 -10.33 -10.11 8.26
C ALA A 40 -9.77 -11.21 7.36
N LYS A 41 -10.26 -11.32 6.12
CA LYS A 41 -9.75 -12.22 5.09
C LYS A 41 -9.75 -11.46 3.76
N PRO A 42 -8.57 -11.07 3.23
CA PRO A 42 -8.50 -10.50 1.89
C PRO A 42 -8.95 -11.53 0.87
N LEU A 43 -10.17 -11.38 0.38
CA LEU A 43 -10.74 -12.24 -0.64
C LEU A 43 -10.23 -11.77 -1.99
N LYS A 44 -9.30 -12.54 -2.59
CA LYS A 44 -8.68 -12.22 -3.88
C LYS A 44 -9.65 -11.94 -5.06
N PRO A 45 -10.92 -12.43 -5.14
CA PRO A 45 -11.76 -12.21 -6.32
C PRO A 45 -12.92 -11.20 -6.13
N HIS A 46 -12.87 -10.26 -5.17
CA HIS A 46 -14.01 -9.35 -4.92
C HIS A 46 -13.67 -7.85 -5.01
N THR A 47 -12.61 -7.49 -5.72
CA THR A 47 -12.26 -6.09 -6.04
C THR A 47 -13.35 -5.38 -6.85
N GLU A 48 -14.11 -6.12 -7.65
CA GLU A 48 -15.21 -5.60 -8.47
C GLU A 48 -16.27 -4.85 -7.66
N LEU A 49 -16.34 -5.10 -6.35
CA LEU A 49 -17.27 -4.44 -5.45
C LEU A 49 -16.72 -3.20 -4.80
N LEU A 50 -15.39 -3.13 -4.65
CA LEU A 50 -14.76 -1.86 -4.34
C LEU A 50 -15.14 -0.88 -5.45
N ALA A 51 -15.06 -1.30 -6.72
CA ALA A 51 -15.49 -0.49 -7.86
C ALA A 51 -16.92 0.07 -7.73
N GLN A 52 -17.86 -0.69 -7.15
CA GLN A 52 -19.27 -0.32 -7.02
C GLN A 52 -19.62 0.36 -5.68
N LEU A 53 -18.81 0.18 -4.64
CA LEU A 53 -19.04 0.66 -3.29
C LEU A 53 -17.97 1.70 -2.93
N ARG A 54 -18.20 2.94 -3.34
CA ARG A 54 -17.37 4.10 -2.98
C ARG A 54 -17.75 4.60 -1.60
N THR A 55 -17.25 3.94 -0.56
CA THR A 55 -17.47 4.38 0.82
C THR A 55 -16.15 4.51 1.56
N PRO A 56 -15.99 5.50 2.47
CA PRO A 56 -14.77 5.66 3.27
C PRO A 56 -14.36 4.37 3.99
N ARG A 57 -15.31 3.56 4.45
CA ARG A 57 -15.05 2.29 5.15
C ARG A 57 -14.30 1.24 4.33
N LEU A 58 -14.27 1.39 3.00
CA LEU A 58 -13.59 0.47 2.10
C LEU A 58 -12.24 0.99 1.60
N ALA A 59 -11.88 2.25 1.91
CA ALA A 59 -10.61 2.84 1.46
C ALA A 59 -9.40 2.03 1.93
N ARG A 60 -9.43 1.55 3.18
CA ARG A 60 -8.42 0.63 3.72
C ARG A 60 -8.30 -0.64 2.88
N VAL A 61 -9.43 -1.25 2.54
CA VAL A 61 -9.45 -2.54 1.83
C VAL A 61 -8.94 -2.37 0.40
N ALA A 62 -9.32 -1.28 -0.26
CA ALA A 62 -8.87 -0.94 -1.61
C ALA A 62 -7.36 -0.72 -1.66
N TRP A 63 -6.78 -0.01 -0.70
CA TRP A 63 -5.35 0.24 -0.72
C TRP A 63 -4.52 -0.91 -0.11
N SER A 64 -4.81 -1.33 1.13
CA SER A 64 -3.95 -2.25 1.88
C SER A 64 -3.89 -3.67 1.32
N PHE A 65 -4.85 -4.09 0.49
CA PHE A 65 -4.87 -5.44 -0.09
C PHE A 65 -4.79 -5.49 -1.61
N HIS A 66 -5.17 -4.40 -2.28
CA HIS A 66 -5.29 -4.39 -3.74
C HIS A 66 -4.46 -3.29 -4.40
N GLU A 67 -3.90 -2.34 -3.63
CA GLU A 67 -3.19 -1.17 -4.16
C GLU A 67 -3.97 -0.50 -5.31
N ASP A 68 -5.31 -0.46 -5.19
CA ASP A 68 -6.20 0.01 -6.25
C ASP A 68 -6.18 1.54 -6.32
N GLU A 69 -5.20 2.03 -7.06
CA GLU A 69 -4.93 3.44 -7.26
C GLU A 69 -6.12 4.16 -7.91
N ALA A 70 -6.76 3.53 -8.89
CA ALA A 70 -7.93 4.08 -9.56
C ALA A 70 -9.07 4.31 -8.57
N TRP A 71 -9.27 3.39 -7.62
CA TRP A 71 -10.28 3.54 -6.58
C TRP A 71 -10.03 4.74 -5.68
N ILE A 72 -8.80 4.91 -5.17
CA ILE A 72 -8.52 6.00 -4.21
C ILE A 72 -8.48 7.38 -4.87
N LEU A 73 -8.13 7.45 -6.15
CA LEU A 73 -8.04 8.72 -6.90
C LEU A 73 -9.39 9.19 -7.46
N ASP A 74 -10.38 8.30 -7.60
CA ASP A 74 -11.72 8.63 -8.10
C ASP A 74 -12.52 9.50 -7.11
N ASP A 75 -12.40 9.23 -5.80
CA ASP A 75 -12.90 10.10 -4.74
C ASP A 75 -11.84 10.28 -3.64
N PRO A 76 -10.91 11.23 -3.81
CA PRO A 76 -9.80 11.45 -2.88
C PRO A 76 -10.25 11.84 -1.47
N GLU A 77 -11.36 12.58 -1.34
CA GLU A 77 -11.83 13.05 -0.03
C GLU A 77 -12.52 11.93 0.75
N ALA A 78 -13.38 11.14 0.10
CA ALA A 78 -13.96 9.95 0.74
C ALA A 78 -12.89 8.91 1.08
N SER A 79 -11.90 8.74 0.21
CA SER A 79 -10.77 7.85 0.45
C SER A 79 -9.98 8.31 1.67
N ALA A 80 -9.60 9.59 1.73
CA ALA A 80 -8.89 10.16 2.86
C ALA A 80 -9.69 10.04 4.17
N LEU A 81 -11.01 10.26 4.14
CA LEU A 81 -11.88 10.02 5.31
C LEU A 81 -11.76 8.59 5.83
N GLY A 82 -11.63 7.61 4.95
CA GLY A 82 -11.45 6.21 5.34
C GLY A 82 -10.07 5.90 5.93
N LEU A 83 -9.04 6.54 5.38
CA LEU A 83 -7.63 6.24 5.66
C LEU A 83 -7.09 6.99 6.89
N VAL A 84 -7.60 8.19 7.20
CA VAL A 84 -7.13 8.99 8.35
C VAL A 84 -7.22 8.22 9.69
N PRO A 85 -8.32 7.52 10.03
CA PRO A 85 -8.36 6.70 11.24
C PRO A 85 -7.30 5.60 11.27
N ASP A 86 -6.99 4.98 10.13
CA ASP A 86 -5.99 3.91 10.04
C ASP A 86 -4.55 4.43 10.18
N LEU A 87 -4.30 5.69 9.79
CA LEU A 87 -3.03 6.36 10.04
C LEU A 87 -2.71 6.47 11.54
N LEU A 88 -3.76 6.51 12.37
CA LEU A 88 -3.68 6.58 13.82
C LEU A 88 -3.89 5.22 14.49
N ALA A 89 -3.97 4.13 13.73
CA ALA A 89 -4.16 2.79 14.26
C ALA A 89 -2.95 2.32 15.08
N VAL A 90 -3.23 1.49 16.09
CA VAL A 90 -2.19 0.85 16.93
C VAL A 90 -1.35 -0.15 16.12
N GLN A 91 -1.96 -0.83 15.14
CA GLN A 91 -1.26 -1.80 14.30
C GLN A 91 -0.39 -1.08 13.26
N LEU A 92 0.94 -1.27 13.37
CA LEU A 92 1.93 -0.61 12.52
C LEU A 92 1.74 -0.84 11.02
N HIS A 93 1.37 -2.05 10.59
CA HIS A 93 1.16 -2.36 9.19
C HIS A 93 -0.05 -1.62 8.58
N HIS A 94 -1.13 -1.47 9.34
CA HIS A 94 -2.29 -0.67 8.91
C HIS A 94 -1.91 0.81 8.77
N ARG A 95 -1.15 1.31 9.75
CA ARG A 95 -0.67 2.68 9.75
C ARG A 95 0.23 2.98 8.54
N PHE A 96 1.18 2.11 8.23
CA PHE A 96 2.08 2.30 7.09
C PHE A 96 1.31 2.25 5.75
N ALA A 97 0.39 1.29 5.58
CA ALA A 97 -0.43 1.23 4.37
C ALA A 97 -1.29 2.49 4.20
N ALA A 98 -1.94 2.97 5.26
CA ALA A 98 -2.72 4.20 5.24
C ALA A 98 -1.85 5.42 4.93
N GLU A 99 -0.64 5.49 5.48
CA GLU A 99 0.33 6.54 5.19
C GLU A 99 0.67 6.58 3.69
N MET A 100 0.99 5.42 3.11
CA MET A 100 1.32 5.32 1.68
C MET A 100 0.13 5.70 0.79
N ALA A 101 -1.09 5.32 1.16
CA ALA A 101 -2.31 5.72 0.45
C ALA A 101 -2.50 7.24 0.45
N LEU A 102 -2.38 7.87 1.62
CA LEU A 102 -2.53 9.32 1.77
C LEU A 102 -1.41 10.08 1.04
N LEU A 103 -0.18 9.57 1.07
CA LEU A 103 0.92 10.10 0.26
C LEU A 103 0.61 9.98 -1.23
N ARG A 104 0.03 8.87 -1.68
CA ARG A 104 -0.34 8.70 -3.09
C ARG A 104 -1.34 9.75 -3.54
N LEU A 105 -2.36 10.05 -2.72
CA LEU A 105 -3.30 11.14 -2.94
C LEU A 105 -2.57 12.50 -3.02
N CYS A 106 -1.61 12.75 -2.13
CA CYS A 106 -0.83 14.00 -2.13
C CYS A 106 0.01 14.16 -3.40
N VAL A 107 0.73 13.10 -3.81
CA VAL A 107 1.53 13.07 -5.04
C VAL A 107 0.65 13.26 -6.28
N ALA A 108 -0.60 12.78 -6.26
CA ALA A 108 -1.60 13.02 -7.31
C ALA A 108 -2.19 14.44 -7.32
N GLY A 109 -1.77 15.34 -6.40
CA GLY A 109 -2.28 16.71 -6.30
C GLY A 109 -3.51 16.87 -5.40
N HIS A 110 -3.90 15.84 -4.64
CA HIS A 110 -5.09 15.87 -3.77
C HIS A 110 -4.78 16.17 -2.29
N ARG A 111 -3.65 16.84 -1.99
CA ARG A 111 -3.28 17.25 -0.62
C ARG A 111 -4.41 18.00 0.10
N ALA A 112 -5.07 18.94 -0.58
CA ALA A 112 -6.19 19.70 -0.02
C ALA A 112 -7.40 18.81 0.35
N ALA A 113 -7.64 17.72 -0.37
CA ALA A 113 -8.71 16.77 -0.03
C ALA A 113 -8.36 15.97 1.24
N VAL A 114 -7.09 15.58 1.38
CA VAL A 114 -6.59 14.90 2.59
C VAL A 114 -6.70 15.83 3.81
N GLU A 115 -6.34 17.10 3.67
CA GLU A 115 -6.42 18.09 4.75
C GLU A 115 -7.87 18.36 5.18
N ARG A 116 -8.80 18.50 4.22
CA ARG A 116 -10.24 18.62 4.53
C ARG A 116 -10.76 17.39 5.25
N ALA A 117 -10.40 16.18 4.80
CA ALA A 117 -10.82 14.95 5.44
C ALA A 117 -10.29 14.86 6.89
N ALA A 118 -9.01 15.18 7.11
CA ALA A 118 -8.41 15.16 8.44
C ALA A 118 -9.05 16.19 9.38
N ALA A 119 -9.38 17.40 8.89
CA ALA A 119 -10.05 18.43 9.66
C ALA A 119 -11.44 18.00 10.19
N ARG A 120 -12.13 17.06 9.52
CA ARG A 120 -13.40 16.49 10.00
C ARG A 120 -13.26 15.66 11.27
N TYR A 121 -12.04 15.21 11.59
CA TYR A 121 -11.71 14.51 12.84
C TYR A 121 -11.24 15.44 13.96
N GLY A 122 -11.12 16.75 13.70
CA GLY A 122 -10.65 17.75 14.65
C GLY A 122 -9.24 18.27 14.36
N SER A 123 -8.87 19.39 15.00
CA SER A 123 -7.59 20.07 14.78
C SER A 123 -6.38 19.22 15.12
N ASP A 124 -6.47 18.42 16.19
CA ASP A 124 -5.36 17.60 16.66
C ASP A 124 -5.02 16.50 15.65
N VAL A 125 -6.06 15.84 15.11
CA VAL A 125 -5.91 14.84 14.04
C VAL A 125 -5.38 15.48 12.76
N ALA A 126 -5.87 16.67 12.39
CA ALA A 126 -5.36 17.38 11.23
C ALA A 126 -3.86 17.70 11.34
N ASN A 127 -3.43 18.19 12.50
CA ASN A 127 -2.02 18.48 12.78
C ASN A 127 -1.15 17.22 12.75
N ASP A 128 -1.63 16.12 13.33
CA ASP A 128 -0.92 14.84 13.31
C ASP A 128 -0.78 14.26 11.90
N VAL A 129 -1.85 14.32 11.10
CA VAL A 129 -1.82 13.90 9.70
C VAL A 129 -0.81 14.74 8.92
N GLN A 130 -0.80 16.07 9.06
CA GLN A 130 0.19 16.94 8.42
C GLN A 130 1.62 16.57 8.83
N ARG A 131 1.87 16.44 10.13
CA ARG A 131 3.19 16.04 10.65
C ARG A 131 3.66 14.70 10.08
N ILE A 132 2.76 13.73 9.91
CA ILE A 132 3.09 12.43 9.31
C ILE A 132 3.33 12.56 7.80
N LEU A 133 2.55 13.36 7.09
CA LEU A 133 2.70 13.57 5.65
C LEU A 133 3.89 14.45 5.30
N ASP A 134 4.41 15.25 6.23
CA ASP A 134 5.58 16.11 6.04
C ASP A 134 6.87 15.47 6.60
N ARG A 135 6.79 14.24 7.12
CA ARG A 135 7.96 13.45 7.54
C ARG A 135 8.95 13.27 6.39
N ASP A 136 10.24 13.35 6.72
CA ASP A 136 11.35 13.09 5.81
C ASP A 136 11.12 11.76 5.04
N PRO A 137 11.09 11.79 3.69
CA PRO A 137 10.96 10.60 2.86
C PRO A 137 12.02 9.53 3.15
N ALA A 138 13.24 9.92 3.56
CA ALA A 138 14.32 8.98 3.89
C ALA A 138 14.04 8.17 5.18
N GLN A 139 13.08 8.62 6.00
CA GLN A 139 12.69 7.98 7.25
C GLN A 139 11.38 7.18 7.12
N ARG A 140 10.79 7.10 5.92
CA ARG A 140 9.53 6.38 5.67
C ARG A 140 9.81 4.91 5.37
N LEU A 141 10.17 4.17 6.41
CA LEU A 141 10.39 2.74 6.34
C LEU A 141 9.36 1.99 7.19
N PRO A 142 8.78 0.89 6.68
CA PRO A 142 7.94 0.03 7.49
C PRO A 142 8.77 -0.68 8.56
N ASP A 143 8.12 -1.00 9.68
CA ASP A 143 8.68 -1.83 10.75
C ASP A 143 7.74 -3.04 10.98
N PRO A 144 8.18 -4.28 10.71
CA PRO A 144 9.49 -4.66 10.18
C PRO A 144 9.65 -4.33 8.68
N LEU A 145 10.90 -4.21 8.23
CA LEU A 145 11.22 -4.13 6.80
C LEU A 145 10.75 -5.40 6.07
N PRO A 146 10.34 -5.29 4.79
CA PRO A 146 9.90 -6.44 4.03
C PRO A 146 11.03 -7.46 3.84
N ALA A 147 10.64 -8.73 3.78
CA ALA A 147 11.52 -9.79 3.35
C ALA A 147 11.91 -9.57 1.88
N ILE A 148 13.18 -9.81 1.55
CA ILE A 148 13.72 -9.69 0.20
C ILE A 148 14.05 -11.07 -0.35
N HIS A 149 14.13 -11.18 -1.67
CA HIS A 149 14.55 -12.43 -2.31
C HIS A 149 16.01 -12.75 -1.96
N ALA A 150 16.34 -14.02 -1.70
CA ALA A 150 17.67 -14.47 -1.28
C ALA A 150 18.83 -13.99 -2.17
N LYS A 151 18.58 -13.80 -3.48
CA LYS A 151 19.54 -13.23 -4.44
C LYS A 151 20.11 -11.86 -4.08
N PHE A 152 19.38 -11.07 -3.30
CA PHE A 152 19.88 -9.78 -2.80
C PHE A 152 20.88 -9.95 -1.64
N GLU A 153 20.93 -11.13 -1.02
CA GLU A 153 21.77 -11.44 0.14
C GLU A 153 22.96 -12.35 -0.22
N ASP A 154 22.79 -13.24 -1.19
CA ASP A 154 23.81 -14.23 -1.59
C ASP A 154 24.95 -13.69 -2.47
N GLY A 155 24.89 -12.41 -2.85
CA GLY A 155 25.89 -11.75 -3.68
C GLY A 155 25.86 -12.14 -5.16
N SER A 156 24.80 -12.79 -5.64
CA SER A 156 24.65 -13.19 -7.05
C SER A 156 24.32 -12.03 -7.99
N LEU A 157 23.82 -10.91 -7.46
CA LEU A 157 23.50 -9.73 -8.27
C LEU A 157 24.76 -8.97 -8.69
N PRO A 158 24.78 -8.40 -9.92
CA PRO A 158 25.82 -7.50 -10.37
C PRO A 158 26.05 -6.35 -9.38
N VAL A 159 27.28 -5.84 -9.32
CA VAL A 159 27.63 -4.75 -8.40
C VAL A 159 27.35 -3.40 -9.07
N LEU A 160 26.65 -2.52 -8.37
CA LEU A 160 26.49 -1.12 -8.78
C LEU A 160 27.82 -0.38 -8.70
N VAL A 161 28.14 0.40 -9.74
CA VAL A 161 29.42 1.11 -9.85
C VAL A 161 29.18 2.61 -9.82
N THR A 162 29.85 3.31 -8.91
CA THR A 162 29.84 4.78 -8.81
C THR A 162 31.09 5.38 -9.46
N GLU A 163 31.15 6.71 -9.52
CA GLU A 163 32.39 7.43 -9.89
C GLU A 163 33.60 7.10 -8.99
N HIS A 164 33.35 6.65 -7.75
CA HIS A 164 34.39 6.24 -6.81
C HIS A 164 34.68 4.73 -6.83
N GLY A 165 34.07 3.99 -7.76
CA GLY A 165 34.24 2.55 -7.90
C GLY A 165 33.02 1.73 -7.46
N PRO A 166 33.16 0.39 -7.43
CA PRO A 166 32.08 -0.53 -7.13
C PRO A 166 31.61 -0.42 -5.66
N LEU A 167 30.30 -0.50 -5.45
CA LEU A 167 29.74 -0.66 -4.11
C LEU A 167 30.10 -2.04 -3.53
N PRO A 168 30.16 -2.21 -2.20
CA PRO A 168 30.38 -3.52 -1.62
C PRO A 168 29.20 -4.45 -1.96
N PRO A 169 29.42 -5.75 -2.25
CA PRO A 169 28.34 -6.70 -2.55
C PRO A 169 27.27 -6.78 -1.44
N SER A 170 27.66 -6.54 -0.19
CA SER A 170 26.74 -6.46 0.95
C SER A 170 25.70 -5.33 0.85
N ALA A 171 25.93 -4.33 -0.01
CA ALA A 171 24.96 -3.26 -0.27
C ALA A 171 23.68 -3.80 -0.94
N ASN A 172 23.75 -4.91 -1.66
CA ASN A 172 22.61 -5.48 -2.40
C ASN A 172 21.43 -5.80 -1.48
N ALA A 173 21.67 -6.27 -0.25
CA ALA A 173 20.62 -6.56 0.71
C ALA A 173 19.87 -5.28 1.13
N THR A 174 20.60 -4.19 1.37
CA THR A 174 20.02 -2.89 1.69
C THR A 174 19.24 -2.32 0.51
N ILE A 175 19.81 -2.41 -0.70
CA ILE A 175 19.17 -1.95 -1.93
C ILE A 175 17.87 -2.71 -2.17
N GLY A 176 17.87 -4.04 -2.00
CA GLY A 176 16.67 -4.86 -2.12
C GLY A 176 15.56 -4.42 -1.17
N LYS A 177 15.89 -4.12 0.09
CA LYS A 177 14.92 -3.62 1.09
C LYS A 177 14.37 -2.26 0.70
N LEU A 178 15.23 -1.35 0.26
CA LEU A 178 14.81 -0.02 -0.19
C LEU A 178 13.93 -0.09 -1.45
N LEU A 179 14.26 -0.94 -2.42
CA LEU A 179 13.43 -1.16 -3.61
C LEU A 179 12.05 -1.71 -3.25
N ALA A 180 11.97 -2.64 -2.29
CA ALA A 180 10.71 -3.21 -1.84
C ALA A 180 9.76 -2.19 -1.16
N VAL A 181 10.27 -1.05 -0.71
CA VAL A 181 9.48 0.01 -0.03
C VAL A 181 9.44 1.33 -0.81
N SER A 182 10.00 1.34 -2.03
CA SER A 182 10.17 2.52 -2.87
C SER A 182 9.30 2.41 -4.13
N PRO A 183 7.98 2.65 -4.04
CA PRO A 183 7.12 2.60 -5.21
C PRO A 183 7.54 3.65 -6.24
N GLY A 184 7.30 3.38 -7.53
CA GLY A 184 7.76 4.25 -8.62
C GLY A 184 7.21 5.69 -8.57
N TRP A 185 6.04 5.90 -7.95
CA TRP A 185 5.43 7.22 -7.78
C TRP A 185 5.96 7.98 -6.55
N LEU A 186 6.67 7.32 -5.64
CA LEU A 186 7.37 7.96 -4.52
C LEU A 186 8.71 7.24 -4.28
N PRO A 187 9.72 7.49 -5.13
CA PRO A 187 11.03 6.88 -4.99
C PRO A 187 11.69 7.28 -3.66
N HIS A 188 12.26 6.32 -2.96
CA HIS A 188 13.04 6.58 -1.75
C HIS A 188 14.30 7.39 -2.13
N PRO A 189 14.70 8.43 -1.36
CA PRO A 189 15.86 9.27 -1.69
C PRO A 189 17.16 8.48 -1.93
N GLY A 190 17.39 7.41 -1.16
CA GLY A 190 18.54 6.52 -1.38
C GLY A 190 18.51 5.78 -2.73
N ILE A 191 17.34 5.46 -3.27
CA ILE A 191 17.22 4.87 -4.62
C ILE A 191 17.51 5.93 -5.69
N GLU A 192 17.03 7.16 -5.49
CA GLU A 192 17.35 8.29 -6.38
C GLU A 192 18.86 8.61 -6.37
N GLU A 193 19.50 8.53 -5.21
CA GLU A 193 20.95 8.72 -5.11
C GLU A 193 21.70 7.65 -5.93
N LEU A 194 21.31 6.37 -5.84
CA LEU A 194 21.87 5.30 -6.67
C LEU A 194 21.61 5.57 -8.17
N ARG A 195 20.43 6.07 -8.52
CA ARG A 195 20.09 6.44 -9.90
C ARG A 195 20.99 7.57 -10.42
N VAL A 196 21.40 8.51 -9.57
CA VAL A 196 22.24 9.64 -9.99
C VAL A 196 23.72 9.27 -9.98
N ARG A 197 24.18 8.52 -8.98
CA ARG A 197 25.61 8.29 -8.72
C ARG A 197 26.17 7.03 -9.36
N CYS A 198 25.32 6.05 -9.70
CA CYS A 198 25.78 4.82 -10.34
C CYS A 198 25.74 4.92 -11.87
N THR A 199 26.71 4.28 -12.53
CA THR A 199 26.78 4.23 -14.00
C THR A 199 25.55 3.52 -14.57
N GLU A 200 25.08 3.98 -15.72
CA GLU A 200 23.96 3.37 -16.46
C GLU A 200 24.18 1.87 -16.69
N ALA A 201 25.33 1.49 -17.24
CA ALA A 201 25.66 0.08 -17.49
C ALA A 201 25.58 -0.82 -16.24
N SER A 202 26.03 -0.34 -15.08
CA SER A 202 25.94 -1.13 -13.84
C SER A 202 24.51 -1.26 -13.33
N ARG A 203 23.68 -0.21 -13.49
CA ARG A 203 22.26 -0.22 -13.12
C ARG A 203 21.45 -1.14 -14.02
N ASP A 204 21.70 -1.13 -15.33
CA ASP A 204 21.02 -2.00 -16.28
C ASP A 204 21.30 -3.47 -16.00
N ALA A 205 22.57 -3.82 -15.78
CA ALA A 205 22.96 -5.18 -15.40
C ALA A 205 22.30 -5.62 -14.09
N PHE A 206 22.33 -4.75 -13.06
CA PHE A 206 21.67 -5.00 -11.78
C PHE A 206 20.16 -5.21 -11.95
N ALA A 207 19.47 -4.31 -12.66
CA ALA A 207 18.03 -4.35 -12.85
C ALA A 207 17.59 -5.61 -13.63
N TRP A 208 18.34 -5.97 -14.67
CA TRP A 208 18.07 -7.18 -15.45
C TRP A 208 18.11 -8.43 -14.57
N GLU A 209 19.16 -8.65 -13.77
CA GLU A 209 19.25 -9.82 -12.89
C GLU A 209 18.26 -9.76 -11.70
N ALA A 210 17.95 -8.55 -11.22
CA ALA A 210 16.94 -8.33 -10.20
C ALA A 210 15.53 -8.72 -10.69
N ILE A 211 15.23 -8.60 -11.99
CA ILE A 211 13.93 -8.96 -12.59
C ILE A 211 13.92 -10.38 -13.15
N ALA A 212 14.94 -10.76 -13.93
CA ALA A 212 14.90 -11.87 -14.88
C ALA A 212 14.96 -13.28 -14.29
N ARG A 213 15.20 -13.43 -12.98
CA ARG A 213 15.22 -14.73 -12.30
C ARG A 213 14.07 -14.88 -11.32
N PRO A 214 12.97 -15.57 -11.70
CA PRO A 214 12.18 -16.31 -10.73
C PRO A 214 13.04 -17.44 -10.18
N SER A 215 12.95 -17.68 -8.88
CA SER A 215 13.56 -18.84 -8.23
C SER A 215 13.08 -20.11 -8.95
N ALA A 216 14.02 -21.00 -9.29
CA ALA A 216 13.69 -22.39 -9.59
C ALA A 216 13.17 -23.10 -8.34
#